data_AF-B7AR48-F1
#
_entry.id   AF-B7AR48-F1
#
_cell.length_a   1.000
_cell.length_b   1.000
_cell.length_c   1.000
_cell.angle_alpha   90.00
_cell.angle_beta   90.00
_cell.angle_gamma   90.00
#
_symmetry.space_group_name_H-M   'P 1'
#
loop_
_entity.id
_entity.type
_entity.pdbx_description
1 polymer ?
#
loop_
_entity_poly.entity_id
_entity_poly.type
_entity_poly.pdbx_seq_one_letter_code
_entity_poly.pdbx_strand_id
1 'polypeptide(L)'
;MANDKYRRIIYNAQVFANTGAGTYEKAVDMATKDMLRAGLNCVEYSNGARHTLKDYADMAVRTACKRAYLTGEGEKRQEWGISTVIINKRGNPCPKCLPFVGKILIDDVWSGGKPEDGSYPLMSTAIAAGLYHPRCKDSHTTYFPGISTADDRWTKEELENVRQANKKEAEQQYARQQYEKCSRMSKYSLDEDNKKIYAARAADWKVRAGEEIAKDALEKVGESSKIKSLDIDDFNMMASSNKIKDEVSAVIGNTIKEFEKSGGMYIFEAHFGEFYNDETGKQALFQIFNGTNGLTQLNVNSRILGGKTVDEVNALLAGTKSNLPQTIEEAIAHECGHAKAYYGKSVKEIEAMNEELKNMGIEGISQDALRDGAECIAEVEVLIYRGSKVPKAAMDLYNKYVRGK
;
A
#
# COMPACT_ATOMS: atom_id res chain seq x y z
N MET A 1 12.79 28.87 13.30
CA MET A 1 14.21 28.44 13.18
C MET A 1 14.39 27.16 12.36
N ALA A 2 13.59 26.09 12.54
CA ALA A 2 13.75 24.85 11.76
C ALA A 2 13.45 25.02 10.25
N ASN A 3 12.39 25.73 9.88
CA ASN A 3 12.01 25.97 8.47
C ASN A 3 13.11 26.64 7.64
N ASP A 4 13.88 27.54 8.24
CA ASP A 4 15.00 28.21 7.57
C ASP A 4 16.15 27.23 7.28
N LYS A 5 16.43 26.31 8.21
CA LYS A 5 17.42 25.24 8.03
C LYS A 5 17.05 24.31 6.89
N TYR A 6 15.79 23.84 6.82
CA TYR A 6 15.33 22.98 5.72
C TYR A 6 15.50 23.66 4.36
N ARG A 7 15.05 24.91 4.24
CA ARG A 7 15.13 25.67 2.98
C ARG A 7 16.57 25.85 2.52
N ARG A 8 17.46 26.24 3.43
CA ARG A 8 18.89 26.41 3.12
C ARG A 8 19.55 25.10 2.68
N ILE A 9 19.27 24.00 3.37
CA ILE A 9 19.86 22.69 3.04
C ILE A 9 19.39 22.21 1.66
N ILE A 10 18.09 22.31 1.37
CA ILE A 10 17.55 21.97 0.05
C ILE A 10 18.11 22.90 -1.03
N TYR A 11 18.23 24.20 -0.75
CA TYR A 11 18.83 25.16 -1.68
C TYR A 11 20.27 24.76 -2.07
N ASN A 12 21.10 24.40 -1.09
CA ASN A 12 22.47 23.99 -1.37
C ASN A 12 22.53 22.70 -2.20
N ALA A 13 21.66 21.73 -1.89
CA ALA A 13 21.59 20.46 -2.61
C ALA A 13 21.10 20.62 -4.05
N GLN A 14 20.10 21.48 -4.31
CA GLN A 14 19.65 21.75 -5.68
C GLN A 14 20.74 22.44 -6.52
N VAL A 15 21.51 23.36 -5.92
CA VAL A 15 22.60 24.07 -6.62
C VAL A 15 23.66 23.06 -7.02
N PHE A 16 24.06 22.19 -6.08
CA PHE A 16 25.00 21.12 -6.33
C PHE A 16 24.56 20.17 -7.46
N ALA A 17 23.27 19.80 -7.50
CA ALA A 17 22.72 18.96 -8.57
C ALA A 17 22.68 19.69 -9.92
N ASN A 18 22.23 20.94 -9.95
CA ASN A 18 22.04 21.70 -11.19
C ASN A 18 23.36 22.13 -11.85
N THR A 19 24.44 22.32 -11.08
CA THR A 19 25.76 22.65 -11.64
C THR A 19 26.51 21.44 -12.20
N GLY A 20 25.93 20.23 -12.13
CA GLY A 20 26.59 18.99 -12.53
C GLY A 20 27.77 18.60 -11.63
N ALA A 21 27.93 19.23 -10.47
CA ALA A 21 29.02 18.96 -9.53
C ALA A 21 28.91 17.56 -8.88
N GLY A 22 27.72 16.94 -8.95
CA GLY A 22 27.51 15.55 -8.59
C GLY A 22 26.19 15.00 -9.11
N THR A 23 25.94 13.73 -8.84
CA THR A 23 24.69 13.09 -9.25
C THR A 23 23.54 13.52 -8.34
N TYR A 24 22.32 13.31 -8.83
CA TYR A 24 21.11 13.56 -8.06
C TYR A 24 21.12 12.82 -6.71
N GLU A 25 21.56 11.56 -6.69
CA GLU A 25 21.65 10.73 -5.48
C GLU A 25 22.61 11.34 -4.47
N LYS A 26 23.74 11.89 -4.93
CA LYS A 26 24.69 12.60 -4.06
C LYS A 26 24.11 13.88 -3.48
N ALA A 27 23.27 14.59 -4.24
CA ALA A 27 22.57 15.79 -3.75
C ALA A 27 21.56 15.43 -2.64
N VAL A 28 20.80 14.36 -2.81
CA VAL A 28 19.86 13.86 -1.79
C VAL A 28 20.60 13.38 -0.54
N ASP A 29 21.70 12.65 -0.70
CA ASP A 29 22.54 12.21 0.43
C ASP A 29 23.12 13.41 1.19
N MET A 30 23.66 14.40 0.48
CA MET A 30 24.15 15.65 1.05
C MET A 30 23.07 16.37 1.87
N ALA A 31 21.88 16.55 1.29
CA ALA A 31 20.76 17.17 1.99
C ALA A 31 20.36 16.38 3.25
N THR A 32 20.24 15.05 3.13
CA THR A 32 19.85 14.18 4.24
C THR A 32 20.87 14.24 5.37
N LYS A 33 22.17 14.17 5.06
CA LYS A 33 23.27 14.27 6.00
C LYS A 33 23.26 15.61 6.75
N ASP A 34 23.03 16.71 6.06
CA ASP A 34 23.02 18.04 6.67
C ASP A 34 21.77 18.27 7.52
N MET A 35 20.62 17.68 7.15
CA MET A 35 19.43 17.67 8.01
C MET A 35 19.68 16.90 9.31
N LEU A 36 20.32 15.74 9.23
CA LEU A 36 20.69 14.93 10.41
C LEU A 36 21.68 15.68 11.31
N ARG A 37 22.73 16.29 10.74
CA ARG A 37 23.70 17.12 11.48
C ARG A 37 23.05 18.31 12.18
N ALA A 38 21.98 18.86 11.59
CA ALA A 38 21.24 19.96 12.16
C ALA A 38 20.29 19.54 13.32
N GLY A 39 20.23 18.26 13.66
CA GLY A 39 19.37 17.70 14.70
C GLY A 39 17.90 17.54 14.28
N LEU A 40 17.63 17.46 12.97
CA LEU A 40 16.28 17.24 12.47
C LEU A 40 15.97 15.73 12.49
N ASN A 41 14.77 15.37 12.97
CA ASN A 41 14.38 13.95 13.12
C ASN A 41 13.45 13.47 12.00
N CYS A 42 12.48 14.29 11.62
CA CYS A 42 11.50 14.01 10.57
C CYS A 42 10.99 15.33 9.98
N VAL A 43 10.17 15.22 8.94
CA VAL A 43 9.33 16.34 8.47
C VAL A 43 7.88 16.00 8.77
N GLU A 44 7.19 16.91 9.46
CA GLU A 44 5.77 16.78 9.74
C GLU A 44 4.99 17.80 8.92
N TYR A 45 3.97 17.32 8.21
CA TYR A 45 3.09 18.17 7.42
C TYR A 45 1.94 18.68 8.28
N SER A 46 1.25 19.73 7.80
CA SER A 46 0.14 20.35 8.53
C SER A 46 -1.03 19.40 8.81
N ASN A 47 -1.12 18.29 8.07
CA ASN A 47 -2.10 17.21 8.28
C ASN A 47 -1.61 16.13 9.28
N GLY A 48 -0.49 16.34 9.97
CA GLY A 48 0.10 15.40 10.92
C GLY A 48 0.90 14.25 10.29
N ALA A 49 0.94 14.14 8.96
CA ALA A 49 1.73 13.11 8.28
C ALA A 49 3.23 13.34 8.51
N ARG A 50 3.95 12.29 8.90
CA ARG A 50 5.39 12.33 9.16
C ARG A 50 6.17 11.61 8.07
N HIS A 51 7.13 12.32 7.51
CA HIS A 51 8.03 11.83 6.46
C HIS A 51 9.46 11.72 6.97
N THR A 52 10.20 10.73 6.46
CA THR A 52 11.63 10.61 6.73
C THR A 52 12.38 11.77 6.07
N LEU A 53 13.52 12.18 6.64
CA LEU A 53 14.33 13.26 6.05
C LEU A 53 14.80 12.91 4.63
N LYS A 54 15.17 11.65 4.39
CA LYS A 54 15.55 11.14 3.06
C LYS A 54 14.42 11.30 2.05
N ASP A 55 13.21 10.84 2.42
CA ASP A 55 12.02 10.94 1.55
C ASP A 55 11.69 12.41 1.23
N TYR A 56 11.71 13.28 2.24
CA TYR A 56 11.51 14.71 2.03
C TYR A 56 12.61 15.34 1.15
N ALA A 57 13.89 15.02 1.41
CA ALA A 57 15.01 15.56 0.65
C ALA A 57 14.95 15.15 -0.83
N ASP A 58 14.65 13.88 -1.12
CA ASP A 58 14.44 13.42 -2.49
C ASP A 58 13.28 14.17 -3.17
N MET A 59 12.13 14.24 -2.52
CA MET A 59 10.97 14.94 -3.08
C MET A 59 11.29 16.43 -3.35
N ALA A 60 11.91 17.11 -2.39
CA ALA A 60 12.19 18.53 -2.45
C ALA A 60 13.27 18.87 -3.50
N VAL A 61 14.37 18.13 -3.55
CA VAL A 61 15.45 18.36 -4.53
C VAL A 61 14.93 18.10 -5.95
N ARG A 62 14.22 16.99 -6.22
CA ARG A 62 13.57 16.75 -7.54
C ARG A 62 12.69 17.90 -7.97
N THR A 63 11.82 18.35 -7.07
CA THR A 63 10.86 19.40 -7.35
C THR A 63 11.57 20.72 -7.64
N ALA A 64 12.61 21.04 -6.87
CA ALA A 64 13.35 22.29 -7.03
C ALA A 64 14.20 22.29 -8.31
N CYS A 65 14.90 21.20 -8.62
CA CYS A 65 15.62 21.01 -9.89
C CYS A 65 14.68 21.11 -11.10
N LYS A 66 13.50 20.49 -11.03
CA LYS A 66 12.48 20.60 -12.09
C LYS A 66 12.06 22.04 -12.30
N ARG A 67 11.76 22.79 -11.23
CA ARG A 67 11.38 24.21 -11.34
C ARG A 67 12.50 25.05 -11.96
N ALA A 68 13.75 24.83 -11.55
CA ALA A 68 14.89 25.53 -12.13
C ALA A 68 15.02 25.26 -13.64
N TYR A 69 14.89 23.99 -14.05
CA TYR A 69 14.91 23.60 -15.46
C TYR A 69 13.78 24.28 -16.26
N LEU A 70 12.53 24.21 -15.76
CA LEU A 70 11.37 24.80 -16.44
C LEU A 70 11.47 26.32 -16.52
N THR A 71 12.02 26.97 -15.49
CA THR A 71 12.26 28.43 -15.50
C THR A 71 13.28 28.79 -16.57
N GLY A 72 14.42 28.08 -16.64
CA GLY A 72 15.45 28.35 -17.64
C GLY A 72 14.99 28.12 -19.08
N GLU A 73 14.23 27.06 -19.34
CA GLU A 73 13.61 26.88 -20.67
C GLU A 73 12.54 27.94 -20.96
N GLY A 74 11.77 28.33 -19.95
CA GLY A 74 10.75 29.36 -20.05
C GLY A 74 11.32 30.71 -20.45
N GLU A 75 12.43 31.12 -19.85
CA GLU A 75 13.18 32.34 -20.21
C GLU A 75 13.64 32.32 -21.68
N LYS A 76 14.14 31.19 -22.18
CA LYS A 76 14.51 31.06 -23.60
C LYS A 76 13.32 31.11 -24.55
N ARG A 77 12.20 30.50 -24.16
CA ARG A 77 10.94 30.61 -24.89
C ARG A 77 10.43 32.04 -24.94
N GLN A 78 10.56 32.77 -23.82
CA GLN A 78 10.25 34.20 -23.76
C GLN A 78 11.15 35.03 -24.70
N GLU A 79 12.46 34.77 -24.73
CA GLU A 79 13.39 35.40 -25.70
C GLU A 79 12.98 35.15 -27.16
N TRP A 80 12.43 33.97 -27.47
CA TRP A 80 11.95 33.63 -28.80
C TRP A 80 10.54 34.14 -29.11
N GLY A 81 9.84 34.71 -28.13
CA GLY A 81 8.44 35.14 -28.27
C GLY A 81 7.45 33.98 -28.45
N ILE A 82 7.78 32.80 -27.92
CA ILE A 82 6.94 31.60 -28.03
C ILE A 82 6.47 31.21 -26.63
N SER A 83 5.15 31.24 -26.40
CA SER A 83 4.56 30.85 -25.12
C SER A 83 3.84 29.49 -25.16
N THR A 84 3.75 28.84 -26.32
CA THR A 84 3.06 27.55 -26.45
C THR A 84 3.98 26.37 -26.21
N VAL A 85 3.52 25.43 -25.38
CA VAL A 85 4.24 24.19 -25.05
C VAL A 85 3.33 22.99 -25.19
N ILE A 86 3.90 21.81 -25.39
CA ILE A 86 3.16 20.54 -25.40
C ILE A 86 3.67 19.63 -24.28
N ILE A 87 2.76 19.08 -23.48
CA ILE A 87 3.12 18.09 -22.47
C ILE A 87 3.45 16.78 -23.16
N ASN A 88 4.65 16.25 -22.94
CA ASN A 88 5.14 15.08 -23.64
C ASN A 88 4.32 13.82 -23.31
N LYS A 89 3.89 13.07 -24.34
CA LYS A 89 3.17 11.79 -24.19
C LYS A 89 4.10 10.67 -23.75
N ARG A 90 4.24 10.49 -22.43
CA ARG A 90 4.93 9.34 -21.80
C ARG A 90 4.01 8.12 -21.73
N GLY A 91 4.57 6.92 -21.73
CA GLY A 91 3.79 5.67 -21.65
C GLY A 91 3.20 5.34 -20.26
N ASN A 92 3.63 6.01 -19.20
CA ASN A 92 3.09 5.80 -17.84
C ASN A 92 2.99 7.13 -17.07
N PRO A 93 2.06 8.03 -17.45
CA PRO A 93 1.78 9.23 -16.67
C PRO A 93 0.94 8.88 -15.44
N CYS A 94 1.11 9.63 -14.35
CA CYS A 94 0.28 9.42 -13.17
C CYS A 94 -1.15 9.92 -13.41
N PRO A 95 -2.13 9.53 -12.58
CA PRO A 95 -3.52 9.97 -12.73
C PRO A 95 -3.73 11.49 -12.69
N LYS A 96 -2.87 12.23 -11.99
CA LYS A 96 -2.96 13.71 -11.90
C LYS A 96 -2.48 14.42 -13.17
N CYS A 97 -1.48 13.85 -13.84
CA CYS A 97 -0.90 14.44 -15.04
C CYS A 97 -1.60 13.98 -16.32
N LEU A 98 -2.14 12.75 -16.33
CA LEU A 98 -2.79 12.14 -17.48
C LEU A 98 -3.77 13.07 -18.23
N PRO A 99 -4.60 13.92 -17.58
CA PRO A 99 -5.49 14.84 -18.28
C PRO A 99 -4.81 15.90 -19.15
N PHE A 100 -3.53 16.18 -18.92
CA PHE A 100 -2.76 17.23 -19.62
C PHE A 100 -1.76 16.67 -20.62
N VAL A 101 -1.42 15.38 -20.51
CA VAL A 101 -0.42 14.73 -21.35
C VAL A 101 -0.88 14.68 -22.81
N GLY A 102 0.00 15.09 -23.73
CA GLY A 102 -0.29 15.21 -25.15
C GLY A 102 -0.96 16.52 -25.57
N LYS A 103 -1.36 17.35 -24.60
CA LYS A 103 -2.06 18.62 -24.86
C LYS A 103 -1.08 19.79 -24.98
N ILE A 104 -1.49 20.74 -25.80
CA ILE A 104 -0.84 22.04 -25.93
C ILE A 104 -1.37 22.94 -24.81
N LEU A 105 -0.47 23.68 -24.16
CA LEU A 105 -0.76 24.66 -23.12
C LEU A 105 -0.08 26.00 -23.47
N ILE A 106 -0.64 27.09 -22.94
CA ILE A 106 0.05 28.39 -22.89
C ILE A 106 0.84 28.45 -21.59
N ASP A 107 2.15 28.59 -21.68
CA ASP A 107 3.05 28.72 -20.54
C ASP A 107 3.06 30.16 -19.99
N ASP A 108 2.02 30.46 -19.22
CA ASP A 108 1.84 31.69 -18.46
C ASP A 108 2.66 31.74 -17.15
N VAL A 109 3.38 30.67 -16.84
CA VAL A 109 4.13 30.53 -15.57
C VAL A 109 5.61 30.85 -15.75
N TRP A 110 6.23 30.33 -16.81
CA TRP A 110 7.68 30.48 -17.05
C TRP A 110 8.00 31.24 -18.33
N SER A 111 7.19 31.11 -19.39
CA SER A 111 7.42 31.82 -20.66
C SER A 111 6.71 33.18 -20.76
N GLY A 112 5.87 33.53 -19.80
CA GLY A 112 5.13 34.80 -19.77
C GLY A 112 3.98 34.87 -20.77
N GLY A 113 3.43 33.71 -21.14
CA GLY A 113 2.26 33.61 -22.00
C GLY A 113 1.00 34.24 -21.40
N LYS A 114 0.05 34.57 -22.25
CA LYS A 114 -1.24 35.16 -21.86
C LYS A 114 -2.42 34.41 -22.49
N PRO A 115 -3.63 34.49 -21.92
CA PRO A 115 -4.81 33.86 -22.49
C PRO A 115 -5.08 34.24 -23.95
N GLU A 116 -4.63 35.42 -24.39
CA GLU A 116 -4.81 35.89 -25.76
C GLU A 116 -3.84 35.23 -26.77
N ASP A 117 -2.81 34.52 -26.30
CA ASP A 117 -1.80 33.89 -27.16
C ASP A 117 -2.32 32.63 -27.89
N GLY A 118 -3.51 32.14 -27.52
CA GLY A 118 -4.16 31.02 -28.22
C GLY A 118 -5.39 30.50 -27.52
N SER A 119 -6.04 29.50 -28.14
CA SER A 119 -7.22 28.82 -27.58
C SER A 119 -6.88 27.63 -26.67
N TYR A 120 -5.66 27.60 -26.12
CA TYR A 120 -5.17 26.50 -25.29
C TYR A 120 -5.32 26.82 -23.79
N PRO A 121 -5.44 25.80 -22.92
CA PRO A 121 -5.46 26.01 -21.48
C PRO A 121 -4.14 26.60 -20.96
N LEU A 122 -4.22 27.38 -19.88
CA LEU A 122 -3.05 27.95 -19.20
C LEU A 122 -2.29 26.88 -18.41
N MET A 123 -0.97 27.01 -18.37
CA MET A 123 -0.07 26.18 -17.56
C MET A 123 -0.38 26.33 -16.08
N SER A 124 -0.65 27.54 -15.60
CA SER A 124 -1.04 27.79 -14.20
C SER A 124 -2.29 27.00 -13.79
N THR A 125 -3.30 26.94 -14.66
CA THR A 125 -4.53 26.16 -14.45
C THR A 125 -4.23 24.66 -14.41
N ALA A 126 -3.36 24.17 -15.29
CA ALA A 126 -2.95 22.77 -15.28
C ALA A 126 -2.18 22.40 -14.01
N ILE A 127 -1.29 23.28 -13.54
CA ILE A 127 -0.55 23.10 -12.28
C ILE A 127 -1.51 23.08 -11.08
N ALA A 128 -2.47 24.01 -11.04
CA ALA A 128 -3.48 24.04 -9.98
C ALA A 128 -4.32 22.75 -9.94
N ALA A 129 -4.56 22.13 -11.09
CA ALA A 129 -5.25 20.85 -11.22
C ALA A 129 -4.35 19.61 -10.98
N GLY A 130 -3.04 19.79 -10.77
CA GLY A 130 -2.13 18.73 -10.31
C GLY A 130 -0.96 18.42 -11.24
N LEU A 131 -0.82 19.09 -12.38
CA LEU A 131 0.39 18.98 -13.21
C LEU A 131 1.63 19.46 -12.43
N TYR A 132 2.78 18.82 -12.63
CA TYR A 132 4.03 19.11 -11.90
C TYR A 132 3.92 18.99 -10.37
N HIS A 133 3.05 18.10 -9.89
CA HIS A 133 3.03 17.72 -8.47
C HIS A 133 4.41 17.21 -7.98
N PRO A 134 4.65 17.11 -6.65
CA PRO A 134 5.90 16.58 -6.13
C PRO A 134 6.25 15.21 -6.74
N ARG A 135 7.51 15.03 -7.16
CA ARG A 135 8.03 13.87 -7.92
C ARG A 135 7.41 13.62 -9.31
N CYS A 136 6.75 14.62 -9.88
CA CYS A 136 6.26 14.53 -11.26
C CYS A 136 7.42 14.26 -12.23
N LYS A 137 7.23 13.25 -13.08
CA LYS A 137 8.19 12.81 -14.09
C LYS A 137 7.88 13.38 -15.48
N ASP A 138 6.75 14.08 -15.63
CA ASP A 138 6.36 14.71 -16.89
C ASP A 138 7.28 15.88 -17.23
N SER A 139 7.39 16.17 -18.51
CA SER A 139 8.08 17.35 -19.05
C SER A 139 7.26 17.87 -20.22
N HIS A 140 7.52 19.11 -20.61
CA HIS A 140 6.96 19.69 -21.82
C HIS A 140 8.09 20.08 -22.77
N THR A 141 7.73 20.23 -24.04
CA THR A 141 8.61 20.76 -25.08
C THR A 141 7.95 21.98 -25.71
N THR A 142 8.75 22.81 -26.38
CA THR A 142 8.21 23.97 -27.11
C THR A 142 7.30 23.46 -28.23
N TYR A 143 6.08 24.00 -28.30
CA TYR A 143 5.16 23.74 -29.40
C TYR A 143 5.29 24.85 -30.43
N PHE A 144 5.70 24.50 -31.64
CA PHE A 144 5.76 25.39 -32.79
C PHE A 144 4.53 25.16 -33.68
N PRO A 145 3.58 26.09 -33.75
CA PRO A 145 2.40 25.94 -34.61
C PRO A 145 2.80 25.63 -36.06
N GLY A 146 2.21 24.59 -36.63
CA GLY A 146 2.47 24.14 -38.02
C GLY A 146 3.75 23.31 -38.22
N ILE A 147 4.61 23.17 -37.21
CA ILE A 147 5.81 22.31 -37.25
C ILE A 147 5.67 21.14 -36.27
N SER A 148 5.22 21.42 -35.05
CA SER A 148 5.04 20.42 -33.99
C SER A 148 3.72 19.66 -34.16
N THR A 149 3.79 18.34 -34.01
CA THR A 149 2.59 17.49 -33.96
C THR A 149 2.16 17.29 -32.51
N ALA A 150 0.88 17.54 -32.22
CA ALA A 150 0.27 17.18 -30.95
C ALA A 150 -0.51 15.86 -31.08
N ASP A 151 -0.30 14.95 -30.13
CA ASP A 151 -1.11 13.74 -29.98
C ASP A 151 -1.71 13.72 -28.58
N ASP A 152 -2.95 14.20 -28.47
CA ASP A 152 -3.73 14.19 -27.24
C ASP A 152 -4.64 12.95 -27.13
N ARG A 153 -4.53 12.03 -28.08
CA ARG A 153 -5.44 10.87 -28.17
C ARG A 153 -4.91 9.74 -27.31
N TRP A 154 -5.82 9.17 -26.54
CA TRP A 154 -5.58 7.96 -25.77
C TRP A 154 -6.59 6.90 -26.21
N THR A 155 -6.09 5.76 -26.65
CA THR A 155 -6.90 4.56 -26.88
C THR A 155 -7.31 3.94 -25.53
N LYS A 156 -8.38 3.14 -25.54
CA LYS A 156 -8.80 2.41 -24.33
C LYS A 156 -7.72 1.46 -23.82
N GLU A 157 -7.00 0.82 -24.73
CA GLU A 157 -5.90 -0.09 -24.41
C GLU A 157 -4.72 0.64 -23.77
N GLU A 158 -4.30 1.79 -24.32
CA GLU A 158 -3.24 2.61 -23.69
C GLU A 158 -3.64 3.05 -22.28
N LEU A 159 -4.89 3.49 -22.07
CA LEU A 159 -5.36 3.89 -20.74
C LEU A 159 -5.35 2.74 -19.74
N GLU A 160 -5.73 1.54 -20.17
CA GLU A 160 -5.68 0.36 -19.31
C GLU A 160 -4.23 -0.03 -18.98
N ASN A 161 -3.34 0.00 -19.97
CA ASN A 161 -1.90 -0.22 -19.74
C ASN A 161 -1.31 0.79 -18.75
N VAL A 162 -1.69 2.07 -18.86
CA VAL A 162 -1.31 3.11 -17.90
C VAL A 162 -1.84 2.81 -16.49
N ARG A 163 -3.08 2.32 -16.36
CA ARG A 163 -3.65 1.95 -15.05
C ARG A 163 -2.89 0.78 -14.42
N GLN A 164 -2.65 -0.28 -15.18
CA GLN A 164 -1.91 -1.45 -14.71
C GLN A 164 -0.47 -1.11 -14.34
N ALA A 165 0.21 -0.29 -15.16
CA ALA A 165 1.56 0.18 -14.87
C ALA A 165 1.62 1.04 -13.61
N ASN A 166 0.70 1.99 -13.42
CA ASN A 166 0.61 2.79 -12.20
C ASN A 166 0.32 1.93 -10.96
N LYS A 167 -0.59 0.94 -11.07
CA LYS A 167 -0.88 0.00 -9.98
C LYS A 167 0.36 -0.78 -9.57
N LYS A 168 1.04 -1.39 -10.55
CA LYS A 168 2.28 -2.15 -10.33
C LYS A 168 3.39 -1.27 -9.73
N GLU A 169 3.56 -0.05 -10.23
CA GLU A 169 4.56 0.88 -9.68
C GLU A 169 4.22 1.26 -8.23
N ALA A 170 2.95 1.49 -7.90
CA ALA A 170 2.52 1.78 -6.54
C ALA A 170 2.76 0.60 -5.58
N GLU A 171 2.45 -0.62 -6.01
CA GLU A 171 2.73 -1.86 -5.25
C GLU A 171 4.23 -2.04 -5.01
N GLN A 172 5.07 -1.86 -6.03
CA GLN A 172 6.52 -1.93 -5.91
C GLN A 172 7.08 -0.85 -4.98
N GLN A 173 6.58 0.39 -5.09
CA GLN A 173 6.98 1.48 -4.19
C GLN A 173 6.59 1.20 -2.75
N TYR A 174 5.39 0.66 -2.52
CA TYR A 174 4.95 0.23 -1.20
C TYR A 174 5.87 -0.85 -0.63
N ALA A 175 6.16 -1.89 -1.43
CA ALA A 175 7.08 -2.95 -1.02
C ALA A 175 8.48 -2.41 -0.67
N ARG A 176 9.04 -1.48 -1.46
CA ARG A 176 10.31 -0.80 -1.15
C ARG A 176 10.25 -0.01 0.16
N GLN A 177 9.16 0.70 0.42
CA GLN A 177 9.00 1.45 1.68
C GLN A 177 8.95 0.50 2.89
N GLN A 178 8.25 -0.63 2.78
CA GLN A 178 8.21 -1.64 3.83
C GLN A 178 9.57 -2.31 4.03
N TYR A 179 10.29 -2.59 2.95
CA TYR A 179 11.67 -3.07 3.02
C TYR A 179 12.57 -2.07 3.78
N GLU A 180 12.53 -0.78 3.44
CA GLU A 180 13.33 0.24 4.11
C GLU A 180 12.94 0.40 5.59
N LYS A 181 11.63 0.34 5.90
CA LYS A 181 11.13 0.36 7.28
C LYS A 181 11.67 -0.82 8.07
N CYS A 182 11.48 -2.05 7.58
CA CYS A 182 11.93 -3.27 8.25
C CYS A 182 13.46 -3.29 8.37
N SER A 183 14.19 -2.93 7.32
CA SER A 183 15.65 -2.84 7.36
C SER A 183 16.15 -1.88 8.45
N ARG A 184 15.49 -0.73 8.60
CA ARG A 184 15.81 0.24 9.66
C ARG A 184 15.54 -0.35 11.04
N MET A 185 14.39 -0.98 11.25
CA MET A 185 14.05 -1.61 12.52
C MET A 185 15.01 -2.75 12.85
N SER A 186 15.40 -3.56 11.86
CA SER A 186 16.38 -4.63 12.03
C SER A 186 17.74 -4.10 12.47
N LYS A 187 18.16 -2.96 11.90
CA LYS A 187 19.48 -2.39 12.18
C LYS A 187 19.57 -1.70 13.55
N TYR A 188 18.50 -1.01 13.97
CA TYR A 188 18.54 -0.10 15.11
C TYR A 188 17.75 -0.58 16.34
N SER A 189 17.03 -1.71 16.27
CA SER A 189 16.42 -2.30 17.47
C SER A 189 17.49 -2.69 18.49
N LEU A 190 17.19 -2.53 19.79
CA LEU A 190 18.10 -2.97 20.86
C LEU A 190 17.95 -4.46 21.17
N ASP A 191 16.73 -4.96 21.04
CA ASP A 191 16.39 -6.36 21.26
C ASP A 191 16.81 -7.22 20.06
N GLU A 192 17.54 -8.31 20.33
CA GLU A 192 18.11 -9.19 19.30
C GLU A 192 17.04 -9.98 18.53
N ASP A 193 15.91 -10.31 19.17
CA ASP A 193 14.82 -11.01 18.50
C ASP A 193 14.13 -10.07 17.51
N ASN A 194 13.90 -8.80 17.89
CA ASN A 194 13.40 -7.77 16.99
C ASN A 194 14.32 -7.56 15.79
N LYS A 195 15.66 -7.56 15.98
CA LYS A 195 16.61 -7.44 14.86
C LYS A 195 16.40 -8.57 13.84
N LYS A 196 16.27 -9.81 14.31
CA LYS A 196 16.05 -11.00 13.46
C LYS A 196 14.70 -10.95 12.75
N ILE A 197 13.63 -10.62 13.46
CA ILE A 197 12.27 -10.53 12.93
C ILE A 197 12.22 -9.53 11.77
N TYR A 198 12.74 -8.32 11.99
CA TYR A 198 12.70 -7.29 10.97
C TYR A 198 13.68 -7.56 9.82
N ALA A 199 14.75 -8.33 10.04
CA ALA A 199 15.63 -8.79 8.96
C ALA A 199 14.88 -9.74 8.00
N ALA A 200 14.16 -10.70 8.56
CA ALA A 200 13.35 -11.64 7.77
C ALA A 200 12.24 -10.90 7.00
N ARG A 201 11.51 -10.00 7.66
CA ARG A 201 10.49 -9.15 7.00
C ARG A 201 11.10 -8.29 5.90
N ALA A 202 12.28 -7.71 6.11
CA ALA A 202 12.97 -6.94 5.09
C ALA A 202 13.30 -7.80 3.86
N ALA A 203 13.79 -9.03 4.04
CA ALA A 203 14.07 -9.94 2.93
C ALA A 203 12.82 -10.23 2.08
N ASP A 204 11.67 -10.49 2.70
CA ASP A 204 10.40 -10.71 1.99
C ASP A 204 9.96 -9.48 1.19
N TRP A 205 9.96 -8.30 1.81
CA TRP A 205 9.63 -7.05 1.13
C TRP A 205 10.58 -6.72 -0.02
N LYS A 206 11.85 -7.13 0.08
CA LYS A 206 12.84 -6.98 -1.00
C LYS A 206 12.49 -7.82 -2.22
N VAL A 207 12.02 -9.06 -2.04
CA VAL A 207 11.50 -9.90 -3.14
C VAL A 207 10.30 -9.21 -3.79
N ARG A 208 9.32 -8.77 -2.98
CA ARG A 208 8.10 -8.10 -3.44
C ARG A 208 8.40 -6.79 -4.21
N ALA A 209 9.51 -6.11 -3.88
CA ALA A 209 9.99 -4.93 -4.59
C ALA A 209 10.63 -5.22 -5.98
N GLY A 210 10.83 -6.50 -6.33
CA GLY A 210 11.47 -6.92 -7.56
C GLY A 210 13.00 -6.74 -7.57
N GLU A 211 13.65 -6.71 -6.41
CA GLU A 211 15.11 -6.61 -6.28
C GLU A 211 15.74 -8.00 -6.09
N GLU A 212 16.79 -8.31 -6.86
CA GLU A 212 17.49 -9.60 -6.74
C GLU A 212 18.04 -9.83 -5.33
N ILE A 213 17.79 -11.03 -4.79
CA ILE A 213 18.35 -11.51 -3.54
C ILE A 213 19.55 -12.40 -3.88
N ALA A 214 20.71 -12.10 -3.29
CA ALA A 214 21.86 -13.01 -3.35
C ALA A 214 21.46 -14.37 -2.79
N LYS A 215 21.76 -15.45 -3.51
CA LYS A 215 21.35 -16.84 -3.20
C LYS A 215 21.58 -17.23 -1.73
N ASP A 216 22.67 -16.76 -1.13
CA ASP A 216 23.07 -17.01 0.26
C ASP A 216 22.12 -16.39 1.31
N ALA A 217 21.33 -15.36 0.95
CA ALA A 217 20.35 -14.76 1.85
C ALA A 217 19.04 -15.56 1.91
N LEU A 218 18.70 -16.32 0.86
CA LEU A 218 17.55 -17.24 0.84
C LEU A 218 17.78 -18.45 1.77
N GLU A 219 19.01 -18.96 1.88
CA GLU A 219 19.36 -20.03 2.81
C GLU A 219 19.25 -19.57 4.28
N LYS A 220 19.61 -18.31 4.59
CA LYS A 220 19.43 -17.72 5.93
C LYS A 220 17.97 -17.45 6.30
N VAL A 221 17.11 -17.19 5.33
CA VAL A 221 15.65 -17.07 5.54
C VAL A 221 15.06 -18.43 5.93
N GLY A 222 15.56 -19.53 5.33
CA GLY A 222 15.15 -20.90 5.64
C GLY A 222 15.51 -21.37 7.07
N GLU A 223 16.60 -20.87 7.64
CA GLU A 223 17.05 -21.24 9.01
C GLU A 223 16.54 -20.30 10.12
N SER A 224 15.96 -19.13 9.79
CA SER A 224 15.44 -18.17 10.77
C SER A 224 13.95 -18.37 11.06
N SER A 225 13.59 -19.56 11.55
CA SER A 225 12.22 -19.85 11.99
C SER A 225 11.84 -19.01 13.23
N LYS A 226 11.27 -17.83 13.00
CA LYS A 226 10.23 -17.14 13.79
C LYS A 226 9.80 -15.89 13.03
N ILE A 227 9.05 -16.09 11.94
CA ILE A 227 8.26 -14.99 11.35
C ILE A 227 7.27 -14.56 12.45
N LYS A 228 7.43 -13.36 13.01
CA LYS A 228 6.52 -12.85 14.04
C LYS A 228 5.21 -12.44 13.38
N SER A 229 4.09 -12.84 13.99
CA SER A 229 2.76 -12.37 13.62
C SER A 229 2.63 -10.84 13.67
N LEU A 230 1.58 -10.36 13.03
CA LEU A 230 1.06 -9.01 13.14
C LEU A 230 0.89 -8.66 14.62
N ASP A 231 1.63 -7.65 15.09
CA ASP A 231 1.42 -7.17 16.46
C ASP A 231 0.30 -6.12 16.51
N ILE A 232 -0.27 -5.96 17.72
CA ILE A 232 -1.43 -5.11 17.93
C ILE A 232 -1.12 -3.63 17.65
N ASP A 233 0.13 -3.21 17.87
CA ASP A 233 0.56 -1.84 17.65
C ASP A 233 0.70 -1.55 16.14
N ASP A 234 1.26 -2.51 15.38
CA ASP A 234 1.31 -2.50 13.92
C ASP A 234 -0.12 -2.42 13.34
N PHE A 235 -1.04 -3.24 13.84
CA PHE A 235 -2.44 -3.22 13.41
C PHE A 235 -3.13 -1.88 13.72
N ASN A 236 -3.03 -1.38 14.95
CA ASN A 236 -3.65 -0.11 15.36
C ASN A 236 -3.12 1.08 14.55
N MET A 237 -1.81 1.09 14.24
CA MET A 237 -1.22 2.12 13.39
C MET A 237 -1.79 2.11 11.96
N MET A 238 -2.03 0.92 11.39
CA MET A 238 -2.65 0.79 10.06
C MET A 238 -4.15 1.13 10.09
N ALA A 239 -4.85 0.72 11.16
CA ALA A 239 -6.26 0.97 11.39
C ALA A 239 -6.58 2.48 11.49
N SER A 240 -5.77 3.22 12.26
CA SER A 240 -5.94 4.69 12.42
C SER A 240 -5.81 5.44 11.09
N SER A 241 -4.85 5.05 10.23
CA SER A 241 -4.68 5.61 8.89
C SER A 241 -5.89 5.38 7.97
N ASN A 242 -6.72 4.39 8.29
CA ASN A 242 -7.91 3.99 7.55
C ASN A 242 -9.22 4.40 8.23
N LYS A 243 -9.16 5.32 9.21
CA LYS A 243 -10.32 5.83 9.96
C LYS A 243 -11.07 4.75 10.73
N ILE A 244 -10.44 3.61 11.02
CA ILE A 244 -11.01 2.63 11.93
C ILE A 244 -10.89 3.20 13.35
N LYS A 245 -11.98 3.16 14.13
CA LYS A 245 -11.97 3.65 15.51
C LYS A 245 -11.10 2.74 16.39
N ASP A 246 -10.44 3.33 17.38
CA ASP A 246 -9.54 2.62 18.29
C ASP A 246 -10.23 1.43 18.98
N GLU A 247 -11.48 1.60 19.40
CA GLU A 247 -12.31 0.52 20.00
C GLU A 247 -12.48 -0.68 19.05
N VAL A 248 -12.76 -0.44 17.76
CA VAL A 248 -12.90 -1.49 16.76
C VAL A 248 -11.55 -2.17 16.53
N SER A 249 -10.48 -1.38 16.43
CA SER A 249 -9.13 -1.92 16.22
C SER A 249 -8.64 -2.78 17.39
N ALA A 250 -8.98 -2.37 18.62
CA ALA A 250 -8.64 -3.09 19.83
C ALA A 250 -9.37 -4.44 19.89
N VAL A 251 -10.65 -4.50 19.54
CA VAL A 251 -11.40 -5.77 19.50
C VAL A 251 -10.79 -6.73 18.50
N ILE A 252 -10.49 -6.27 17.28
CA ILE A 252 -9.86 -7.11 16.25
C ILE A 252 -8.49 -7.62 16.72
N GLY A 253 -7.61 -6.70 17.15
CA GLY A 253 -6.25 -7.05 17.56
C GLY A 253 -6.19 -7.94 18.78
N ASN A 254 -7.07 -7.73 19.78
CA ASN A 254 -7.13 -8.57 20.98
C ASN A 254 -7.64 -9.97 20.66
N THR A 255 -8.67 -10.08 19.83
CA THR A 255 -9.22 -11.38 19.41
C THR A 255 -8.16 -12.19 18.68
N ILE A 256 -7.49 -11.62 17.67
CA ILE A 256 -6.39 -12.31 16.95
C ILE A 256 -5.32 -12.80 17.93
N LYS A 257 -4.90 -11.93 18.86
CA LYS A 257 -3.88 -12.28 19.85
C LYS A 257 -4.30 -13.42 20.79
N GLU A 258 -5.58 -13.57 21.07
CA GLU A 258 -6.11 -14.70 21.84
C GLU A 258 -5.96 -16.01 21.05
N PHE A 259 -6.32 -16.01 19.76
CA PHE A 259 -6.17 -17.16 18.89
C PHE A 259 -4.71 -17.55 18.67
N GLU A 260 -3.81 -16.57 18.50
CA GLU A 260 -2.38 -16.85 18.39
C GLU A 260 -1.79 -17.49 19.65
N LYS A 261 -2.28 -17.11 20.84
CA LYS A 261 -1.90 -17.77 22.10
C LYS A 261 -2.39 -19.21 22.18
N SER A 262 -3.53 -19.53 21.56
CA SER A 262 -4.04 -20.91 21.48
C SER A 262 -3.18 -21.80 20.57
N GLY A 263 -2.31 -21.20 19.76
CA GLY A 263 -1.40 -21.88 18.84
C GLY A 263 -2.09 -22.35 17.56
N GLY A 264 -1.28 -22.80 16.60
CA GLY A 264 -1.78 -23.37 15.36
C GLY A 264 -2.28 -22.36 14.32
N MET A 265 -1.96 -21.07 14.48
CA MET A 265 -2.15 -20.03 13.46
C MET A 265 -1.27 -18.81 13.75
N TYR A 266 -0.98 -18.03 12.71
CA TYR A 266 -0.46 -16.66 12.82
C TYR A 266 -1.08 -15.82 11.72
N ILE A 267 -1.47 -14.59 12.02
CA ILE A 267 -1.75 -13.58 10.98
C ILE A 267 -0.50 -12.73 10.87
N PHE A 268 0.03 -12.54 9.67
CA PHE A 268 1.32 -11.86 9.48
C PHE A 268 1.18 -10.41 9.01
N GLU A 269 0.11 -10.11 8.30
CA GLU A 269 -0.16 -8.76 7.80
C GLU A 269 -1.67 -8.45 7.79
N ALA A 270 -2.00 -7.16 7.82
CA ALA A 270 -3.36 -6.69 7.64
C ALA A 270 -3.39 -5.69 6.47
N HIS A 271 -4.40 -5.82 5.61
CA HIS A 271 -4.62 -4.92 4.50
C HIS A 271 -5.99 -4.26 4.61
N PHE A 272 -6.02 -2.95 4.42
CA PHE A 272 -7.23 -2.14 4.54
C PHE A 272 -7.65 -1.66 3.16
N GLY A 273 -8.85 -2.02 2.74
CA GLY A 273 -9.35 -1.63 1.43
C GLY A 273 -10.79 -2.07 1.21
N GLU A 274 -11.31 -1.85 0.01
CA GLU A 274 -12.62 -2.36 -0.39
C GLU A 274 -12.45 -3.70 -1.09
N PHE A 275 -13.20 -4.71 -0.64
CA PHE A 275 -13.23 -6.03 -1.26
C PHE A 275 -14.62 -6.65 -1.14
N TYR A 276 -14.83 -7.69 -1.94
CA TYR A 276 -16.10 -8.40 -2.11
C TYR A 276 -15.81 -9.89 -1.90
N ASN A 277 -16.77 -10.61 -1.35
CA ASN A 277 -16.72 -12.06 -1.30
C ASN A 277 -16.91 -12.60 -2.72
N ASP A 278 -15.96 -13.39 -3.20
CA ASP A 278 -15.87 -13.82 -4.59
C ASP A 278 -17.04 -14.73 -5.02
N GLU A 279 -17.66 -15.45 -4.07
CA GLU A 279 -18.75 -16.39 -4.34
C GLU A 279 -20.12 -15.72 -4.39
N THR A 280 -20.32 -14.70 -3.55
CA THR A 280 -21.62 -14.03 -3.38
C THR A 280 -21.68 -12.66 -4.06
N GLY A 281 -20.53 -12.08 -4.42
CA GLY A 281 -20.42 -10.71 -4.92
C GLY A 281 -20.81 -9.64 -3.91
N LYS A 282 -21.04 -10.00 -2.64
CA LYS A 282 -21.40 -9.07 -1.56
C LYS A 282 -20.15 -8.55 -0.88
N GLN A 283 -20.21 -7.33 -0.35
CA GLN A 283 -19.10 -6.79 0.43
C GLN A 283 -18.91 -7.59 1.72
N ALA A 284 -17.69 -8.09 1.92
CA ALA A 284 -17.28 -8.75 3.16
C ALA A 284 -16.63 -7.74 4.11
N LEU A 285 -16.74 -7.96 5.43
CA LEU A 285 -16.12 -7.12 6.46
C LEU A 285 -14.65 -7.50 6.68
N PHE A 286 -14.39 -8.80 6.73
CA PHE A 286 -13.08 -9.40 6.91
C PHE A 286 -12.90 -10.53 5.90
N GLN A 287 -11.65 -10.86 5.60
CA GLN A 287 -11.32 -12.05 4.82
C GLN A 287 -9.86 -12.44 5.02
N ILE A 288 -9.58 -13.71 5.26
CA ILE A 288 -8.23 -14.25 5.21
C ILE A 288 -7.82 -14.55 3.78
N PHE A 289 -6.65 -14.05 3.42
CA PHE A 289 -5.96 -14.39 2.19
C PHE A 289 -4.62 -15.03 2.52
N ASN A 290 -4.21 -16.06 1.77
CA ASN A 290 -2.80 -16.44 1.77
C ASN A 290 -2.13 -15.70 0.62
N GLY A 291 -1.23 -14.78 0.97
CA GLY A 291 -0.44 -14.07 -0.02
C GLY A 291 0.32 -15.04 -0.92
N THR A 292 0.79 -14.56 -2.07
CA THR A 292 1.59 -15.35 -3.02
C THR A 292 2.89 -15.91 -2.43
N ASN A 293 3.28 -15.48 -1.23
CA ASN A 293 4.42 -15.95 -0.45
C ASN A 293 4.06 -16.97 0.66
N GLY A 294 2.79 -17.40 0.75
CA GLY A 294 2.32 -18.38 1.75
C GLY A 294 2.12 -17.82 3.16
N LEU A 295 2.19 -16.50 3.35
CA LEU A 295 1.85 -15.85 4.62
C LEU A 295 0.38 -15.48 4.67
N THR A 296 -0.24 -15.77 5.81
CA THR A 296 -1.64 -15.43 6.10
C THR A 296 -1.81 -13.93 6.36
N GLN A 297 -2.72 -13.33 5.59
CA GLN A 297 -3.06 -11.91 5.60
C GLN A 297 -4.53 -11.74 5.97
N LEU A 298 -4.82 -10.76 6.85
CA LEU A 298 -6.19 -10.33 7.14
C LEU A 298 -6.56 -9.10 6.31
N ASN A 299 -7.56 -9.23 5.45
CA ASN A 299 -8.18 -8.10 4.78
C ASN A 299 -9.27 -7.50 5.67
N VAL A 300 -9.28 -6.18 5.81
CA VAL A 300 -10.21 -5.40 6.64
C VAL A 300 -10.91 -4.36 5.79
N ASN A 301 -12.24 -4.41 5.72
CA ASN A 301 -12.98 -3.56 4.80
C ASN A 301 -13.12 -2.14 5.35
N SER A 302 -12.13 -1.29 5.05
CA SER A 302 -12.06 0.07 5.59
C SER A 302 -13.16 0.99 5.06
N ARG A 303 -13.77 0.66 3.91
CA ARG A 303 -14.91 1.40 3.37
C ARG A 303 -16.16 1.21 4.21
N ILE A 304 -16.39 0.00 4.72
CA ILE A 304 -17.55 -0.29 5.58
C ILE A 304 -17.26 0.09 7.03
N LEU A 305 -16.09 -0.29 7.56
CA LEU A 305 -15.75 -0.15 8.97
C LEU A 305 -15.32 1.27 9.36
N GLY A 306 -14.89 2.09 8.39
CA GLY A 306 -14.41 3.45 8.63
C GLY A 306 -15.42 4.31 9.41
N GLY A 307 -15.00 4.81 10.57
CA GLY A 307 -15.80 5.68 11.44
C GLY A 307 -16.88 4.98 12.27
N LYS A 308 -17.08 3.66 12.12
CA LYS A 308 -18.08 2.91 12.90
C LYS A 308 -17.57 2.55 14.29
N THR A 309 -18.48 2.54 15.25
CA THR A 309 -18.30 1.99 16.59
C THR A 309 -18.42 0.46 16.58
N VAL A 310 -18.00 -0.20 17.66
CA VAL A 310 -18.19 -1.66 17.83
C VAL A 310 -19.67 -2.05 17.72
N ASP A 311 -20.56 -1.28 18.35
CA ASP A 311 -22.01 -1.54 18.31
C ASP A 311 -22.58 -1.42 16.89
N GLU A 312 -22.13 -0.41 16.12
CA GLU A 312 -22.55 -0.25 14.73
C GLU A 312 -22.03 -1.38 13.83
N VAL A 313 -20.84 -1.92 14.10
CA VAL A 313 -20.32 -3.09 13.37
C VAL A 313 -21.09 -4.36 13.75
N ASN A 314 -21.35 -4.57 15.05
CA ASN A 314 -22.15 -5.69 15.52
C ASN A 314 -23.57 -5.64 14.95
N ALA A 315 -24.16 -4.46 14.81
CA ALA A 315 -25.47 -4.30 14.17
C ALA A 315 -25.49 -4.69 12.68
N LEU A 316 -24.35 -4.63 11.98
CA LEU A 316 -24.24 -5.12 10.59
C LEU A 316 -24.22 -6.65 10.51
N LEU A 317 -23.69 -7.30 11.55
CA LEU A 317 -23.53 -8.76 11.63
C LEU A 317 -24.78 -9.43 12.24
N ALA A 318 -25.45 -8.74 13.16
CA ALA A 318 -26.62 -9.24 13.85
C ALA A 318 -27.77 -9.58 12.89
N GLY A 319 -28.30 -10.79 13.03
CA GLY A 319 -29.42 -11.28 12.21
C GLY A 319 -29.00 -11.83 10.85
N THR A 320 -27.71 -11.93 10.55
CA THR A 320 -27.23 -12.63 9.35
C THR A 320 -27.65 -14.10 9.41
N LYS A 321 -28.24 -14.59 8.32
CA LYS A 321 -28.81 -15.95 8.22
C LYS A 321 -27.99 -16.91 7.36
N SER A 322 -27.09 -16.39 6.52
CA SER A 322 -26.27 -17.22 5.63
C SER A 322 -25.11 -17.87 6.39
N ASN A 323 -24.48 -17.10 7.28
CA ASN A 323 -23.38 -17.52 8.13
C ASN A 323 -23.70 -17.37 9.64
N LEU A 324 -22.79 -17.89 10.45
CA LEU A 324 -22.92 -18.02 11.90
C LEU A 324 -22.46 -16.81 12.76
N PRO A 325 -21.46 -15.99 12.36
CA PRO A 325 -21.01 -14.84 13.16
C PRO A 325 -22.09 -13.77 13.35
N GLN A 326 -22.24 -13.28 14.59
CA GLN A 326 -23.20 -12.22 14.96
C GLN A 326 -22.53 -10.99 15.58
N THR A 327 -21.26 -11.10 15.97
CA THR A 327 -20.44 -9.98 16.48
C THR A 327 -19.10 -9.90 15.76
N ILE A 328 -18.40 -8.78 15.91
CA ILE A 328 -17.07 -8.57 15.36
C ILE A 328 -16.06 -9.58 15.90
N GLU A 329 -16.14 -9.97 17.17
CA GLU A 329 -15.28 -11.01 17.77
C GLU A 329 -15.51 -12.35 17.07
N GLU A 330 -16.77 -12.72 16.85
CA GLU A 330 -17.12 -13.96 16.16
C GLU A 330 -16.72 -13.93 14.68
N ALA A 331 -16.80 -12.77 14.03
CA ALA A 331 -16.33 -12.60 12.66
C ALA A 331 -14.81 -12.77 12.57
N ILE A 332 -14.05 -12.23 13.54
CA ILE A 332 -12.60 -12.46 13.60
C ILE A 332 -12.27 -13.90 13.99
N ALA A 333 -13.05 -14.53 14.87
CA ALA A 333 -12.89 -15.94 15.21
C ALA A 333 -13.09 -16.85 13.98
N HIS A 334 -14.06 -16.51 13.12
CA HIS A 334 -14.30 -17.18 11.84
C HIS A 334 -13.05 -17.10 10.94
N GLU A 335 -12.52 -15.89 10.74
CA GLU A 335 -11.27 -15.69 9.99
C GLU A 335 -10.08 -16.46 10.60
N CYS A 336 -9.94 -16.46 11.92
CA CYS A 336 -8.93 -17.26 12.62
C CYS A 336 -9.11 -18.77 12.37
N GLY A 337 -10.33 -19.25 12.15
CA GLY A 337 -10.60 -20.63 11.74
C GLY A 337 -10.01 -20.97 10.38
N HIS A 338 -10.14 -20.08 9.38
CA HIS A 338 -9.43 -20.22 8.10
C HIS A 338 -7.91 -20.20 8.29
N ALA A 339 -7.39 -19.24 9.07
CA ALA A 339 -5.96 -19.14 9.34
C ALA A 339 -5.39 -20.43 9.99
N LYS A 340 -6.16 -21.05 10.89
CA LYS A 340 -5.83 -22.36 11.50
C LYS A 340 -5.80 -23.49 10.48
N ALA A 341 -6.78 -23.55 9.57
CA ALA A 341 -6.81 -24.55 8.51
C ALA A 341 -5.60 -24.42 7.57
N TYR A 342 -5.16 -23.20 7.29
CA TYR A 342 -4.04 -22.90 6.42
C TYR A 342 -2.67 -23.05 7.08
N TYR A 343 -2.62 -23.12 8.41
CA TYR A 343 -1.39 -23.12 9.17
C TYR A 343 -0.45 -24.26 8.77
N GLY A 344 0.79 -23.90 8.44
CA GLY A 344 1.83 -24.85 8.04
C GLY A 344 1.70 -25.42 6.63
N LYS A 345 0.72 -24.98 5.83
CA LYS A 345 0.50 -25.42 4.45
C LYS A 345 1.07 -24.41 3.45
N SER A 346 1.59 -24.92 2.34
CA SER A 346 1.95 -24.12 1.17
C SER A 346 0.71 -23.66 0.40
N VAL A 347 0.88 -22.63 -0.44
CA VAL A 347 -0.21 -22.10 -1.29
C VAL A 347 -0.88 -23.22 -2.11
N LYS A 348 -0.08 -24.13 -2.69
CA LYS A 348 -0.59 -25.26 -3.48
C LYS A 348 -1.39 -26.26 -2.64
N GLU A 349 -0.96 -26.50 -1.40
CA GLU A 349 -1.69 -27.39 -0.49
C GLU A 349 -3.01 -26.77 -0.03
N ILE A 350 -3.05 -25.45 0.15
CA ILE A 350 -4.27 -24.71 0.47
C ILE A 350 -5.24 -24.71 -0.72
N GLU A 351 -4.76 -24.46 -1.93
CA GLU A 351 -5.57 -24.52 -3.16
C GLU A 351 -6.18 -25.92 -3.33
N ALA A 352 -5.37 -26.98 -3.18
CA ALA A 352 -5.84 -28.36 -3.25
C ALA A 352 -6.84 -28.69 -2.15
N MET A 353 -6.60 -28.21 -0.92
CA MET A 353 -7.52 -28.37 0.21
C MET A 353 -8.86 -27.69 -0.07
N ASN A 354 -8.85 -26.45 -0.55
CA ASN A 354 -10.08 -25.71 -0.85
C ASN A 354 -10.87 -26.37 -1.98
N GLU A 355 -10.20 -26.91 -3.01
CA GLU A 355 -10.89 -27.70 -4.06
C GLU A 355 -11.52 -29.00 -3.51
N GLU A 356 -10.88 -29.68 -2.56
CA GLU A 356 -11.47 -30.84 -1.88
C GLU A 356 -12.71 -30.44 -1.06
N LEU A 357 -12.61 -29.32 -0.34
CA LEU A 357 -13.64 -28.85 0.60
C LEU A 357 -14.89 -28.28 -0.08
N LYS A 358 -14.80 -27.78 -1.31
CA LYS A 358 -15.92 -27.21 -2.09
C LYS A 358 -17.16 -28.11 -2.21
N ASN A 359 -17.01 -29.43 -2.01
CA ASN A 359 -18.12 -30.39 -2.08
C ASN A 359 -18.40 -31.11 -0.75
N MET A 360 -17.83 -30.63 0.36
CA MET A 360 -17.91 -31.25 1.69
C MET A 360 -18.82 -30.46 2.63
N GLY A 361 -19.97 -30.01 2.13
CA GLY A 361 -20.97 -29.31 2.92
C GLY A 361 -21.50 -30.13 4.09
N ILE A 362 -21.64 -29.49 5.26
CA ILE A 362 -22.15 -30.15 6.48
C ILE A 362 -23.40 -29.45 6.99
N GLU A 363 -24.48 -30.23 7.16
CA GLU A 363 -25.74 -29.74 7.69
C GLU A 363 -25.66 -29.37 9.19
N GLY A 364 -26.48 -28.40 9.59
CA GLY A 364 -26.70 -28.08 11.00
C GLY A 364 -25.79 -26.99 11.58
N ILE A 365 -25.07 -26.24 10.73
CA ILE A 365 -24.29 -25.06 11.14
C ILE A 365 -24.85 -23.78 10.51
N SER A 366 -24.70 -23.60 9.20
CA SER A 366 -25.24 -22.46 8.44
C SER A 366 -25.48 -22.84 6.98
N GLN A 367 -25.97 -21.89 6.18
CA GLN A 367 -26.11 -22.11 4.74
C GLN A 367 -24.75 -22.09 4.02
N ASP A 368 -23.81 -21.29 4.52
CA ASP A 368 -22.48 -21.16 3.92
C ASP A 368 -21.64 -22.42 4.25
N ALA A 369 -21.69 -22.92 5.49
CA ALA A 369 -21.08 -24.21 5.88
C ALA A 369 -21.69 -25.45 5.17
N LEU A 370 -22.95 -25.34 4.72
CA LEU A 370 -23.59 -26.38 3.91
C LEU A 370 -23.09 -26.36 2.45
N ARG A 371 -22.57 -25.24 1.98
CA ARG A 371 -22.09 -25.07 0.60
C ARG A 371 -20.61 -25.36 0.48
N ASP A 372 -19.81 -24.94 1.44
CA ASP A 372 -18.35 -25.08 1.42
C ASP A 372 -17.83 -25.65 2.76
N GLY A 373 -17.02 -26.71 2.66
CA GLY A 373 -16.33 -27.28 3.81
C GLY A 373 -15.30 -26.33 4.44
N ALA A 374 -14.74 -25.38 3.70
CA ALA A 374 -13.83 -24.38 4.25
C ALA A 374 -14.58 -23.40 5.19
N GLU A 375 -15.75 -22.94 4.77
CA GLU A 375 -16.68 -22.15 5.60
C GLU A 375 -17.15 -22.97 6.81
N CYS A 376 -17.41 -24.27 6.63
CA CYS A 376 -17.73 -25.16 7.75
C CYS A 376 -16.61 -25.21 8.79
N ILE A 377 -15.34 -25.31 8.37
CA ILE A 377 -14.19 -25.32 9.29
C ILE A 377 -14.11 -23.99 10.07
N ALA A 378 -14.27 -22.86 9.38
CA ALA A 378 -14.25 -21.54 10.00
C ALA A 378 -15.39 -21.35 11.00
N GLU A 379 -16.61 -21.78 10.69
CA GLU A 379 -17.75 -21.67 11.60
C GLU A 379 -17.71 -22.66 12.77
N VAL A 380 -17.06 -23.81 12.62
CA VAL A 380 -16.75 -24.69 13.76
C VAL A 380 -15.85 -23.96 14.75
N GLU A 381 -14.88 -23.16 14.29
CA GLU A 381 -14.05 -22.34 15.18
C GLU A 381 -14.90 -21.34 15.96
N VAL A 382 -15.88 -20.70 15.31
CA VAL A 382 -16.80 -19.78 15.99
C VAL A 382 -17.63 -20.52 17.05
N LEU A 383 -18.17 -21.70 16.73
CA LEU A 383 -18.92 -22.54 17.68
C LEU A 383 -18.06 -22.92 18.89
N ILE A 384 -16.78 -23.25 18.68
CA ILE A 384 -15.82 -23.54 19.75
C ILE A 384 -15.59 -22.29 20.60
N TYR A 385 -15.35 -21.14 19.95
CA TYR A 385 -15.10 -19.86 20.63
C TYR A 385 -16.27 -19.45 21.55
N ARG A 386 -17.52 -19.60 21.09
CA ARG A 386 -18.72 -19.30 21.92
C ARG A 386 -19.12 -20.42 22.89
N GLY A 387 -18.38 -21.53 22.94
CA GLY A 387 -18.69 -22.68 23.83
C GLY A 387 -19.95 -23.46 23.44
N SER A 388 -20.35 -23.42 22.17
CA SER A 388 -21.54 -24.13 21.67
C SER A 388 -21.23 -25.57 21.28
N LYS A 389 -22.29 -26.40 21.18
CA LYS A 389 -22.16 -27.79 20.74
C LYS A 389 -21.85 -27.85 19.24
N VAL A 390 -20.78 -28.53 18.88
CA VAL A 390 -20.39 -28.77 17.47
C VAL A 390 -20.97 -30.11 16.98
N PRO A 391 -21.64 -30.15 15.81
CA PRO A 391 -22.05 -31.41 15.18
C PRO A 391 -20.85 -32.35 14.96
N LYS A 392 -21.03 -33.65 15.20
CA LYS A 392 -19.93 -34.62 15.13
C LYS A 392 -19.22 -34.61 13.77
N ALA A 393 -19.99 -34.62 12.68
CA ALA A 393 -19.43 -34.59 11.33
C ALA A 393 -18.56 -33.35 11.07
N ALA A 394 -18.99 -32.18 11.56
CA ALA A 394 -18.24 -30.93 11.43
C ALA A 394 -16.97 -30.92 12.28
N MET A 395 -17.04 -31.49 13.49
CA MET A 395 -15.87 -31.63 14.35
C MET A 395 -14.84 -32.62 13.77
N ASP A 396 -15.30 -33.69 13.13
CA ASP A 396 -14.44 -34.66 12.44
C ASP A 396 -13.72 -33.99 11.26
N LEU A 397 -14.44 -33.20 10.44
CA LEU A 397 -13.85 -32.40 9.36
C LEU A 397 -12.82 -31.40 9.89
N TYR A 398 -13.17 -30.63 10.92
CA TYR A 398 -12.28 -29.67 11.56
C TYR A 398 -10.99 -30.34 12.08
N ASN A 399 -11.12 -31.49 12.77
CA ASN A 399 -9.94 -32.21 13.29
C ASN A 399 -9.02 -32.70 12.16
N LYS A 400 -9.57 -33.16 11.02
CA LYS A 400 -8.79 -33.61 9.86
C LYS A 400 -7.88 -32.50 9.33
N TYR A 401 -8.41 -31.28 9.14
CA TYR A 401 -7.68 -30.21 8.45
C TYR A 401 -6.91 -29.26 9.38
N VAL A 402 -7.39 -29.07 10.61
CA VAL A 402 -6.80 -28.13 11.58
C VAL A 402 -5.89 -28.84 12.59
N ARG A 403 -6.26 -30.04 13.03
CA ARG A 403 -5.50 -30.78 14.07
C ARG A 403 -4.65 -31.92 13.54
N GLY A 404 -4.79 -32.27 12.26
CA GLY A 404 -4.06 -33.36 11.62
C GLY A 404 -4.34 -34.73 12.26
N LYS A 405 -5.58 -34.96 12.73
CA LYS A 405 -6.02 -36.19 13.39
C LYS A 405 -7.01 -36.98 12.56
#